data_AF-A0AAU3IIK0-F1
#
_entry.id   AF-A0AAU3IIK0-F1
#
_cell.length_a   1.000
_cell.length_b   1.000
_cell.length_c   1.000
_cell.angle_alpha   90.00
_cell.angle_beta   90.00
_cell.angle_gamma   90.00
#
_symmetry.space_group_name_H-M   'P 1'
#
loop_
_entity.id
_entity.type
_entity.pdbx_description
1 polymer ?
#
loop_
_entity_poly.entity_id
_entity_poly.type
_entity_poly.pdbx_seq_one_letter_code
_entity_poly.pdbx_strand_id
1 'polypeptide(L)'
;MAGIWALGFTALLLLAPASAAHSGSEWAVLAVAGLSFAGAVLTFRRPPPSARFLPTALAGLLAVAAVAANAAYEATEWRTLFSLLAVAVGVVAPLRVAPWLVAATAVLSAAVVLARGGSFDSALWGTALTTTLAGITAYGFRRMGQIIGELAHTREQLAAAAVSAERLRFSRDLHDLLGHTLSMVVVKAEAVRRLAPRDVAAAVRHAEDIEAIGRQALTEVREAVTGYRDASLTYELDTARAALAAAGIDCEVRESGPALPREADVLLSWVVREGVTNVVRHSGARRCVITLRRDRDPVLVEVSDDGAATGTGGEVREVREVREVREVREVREEDGSGLRGLRERLAAAGGRLRATRLPRGFVLSAEIPRLGGDQGP
;
A
#
# COMPACT_ATOMS: atom_id res chain seq x y z
N MET A 1 7.20 -19.94 17.58
CA MET A 1 6.67 -21.24 17.13
C MET A 1 7.74 -22.27 16.75
N ALA A 2 8.73 -21.94 15.93
CA ALA A 2 9.62 -22.97 15.35
C ALA A 2 10.56 -23.72 16.34
N GLY A 3 10.73 -23.24 17.59
CA GLY A 3 11.44 -23.95 18.68
C GLY A 3 10.70 -25.16 19.22
N ILE A 4 9.37 -25.07 19.31
CA ILE A 4 8.50 -26.17 19.75
C ILE A 4 8.53 -27.29 18.72
N TRP A 5 8.51 -26.94 17.43
CA TRP A 5 8.62 -27.91 16.33
C TRP A 5 9.98 -28.62 16.29
N ALA A 6 11.08 -27.92 16.56
CA ALA A 6 12.40 -28.56 16.60
C ALA A 6 12.54 -29.55 17.76
N LEU A 7 12.04 -29.20 18.96
CA LEU A 7 12.04 -30.10 20.11
C LEU A 7 11.11 -31.30 19.88
N GLY A 8 9.92 -31.08 19.30
CA GLY A 8 9.00 -32.15 18.92
C GLY A 8 9.59 -33.10 17.86
N PHE A 9 10.29 -32.56 16.87
CA PHE A 9 10.98 -33.36 15.85
C PHE A 9 12.17 -34.14 16.42
N THR A 10 12.88 -33.59 17.41
CA THR A 10 13.94 -34.29 18.15
C THR A 10 13.37 -35.49 18.90
N ALA A 11 12.28 -35.30 19.64
CA ALA A 11 11.61 -36.37 20.37
C ALA A 11 11.11 -37.48 19.44
N LEU A 12 10.58 -37.12 18.27
CA LEU A 12 10.13 -38.07 17.26
C LEU A 12 11.28 -38.89 16.67
N LEU A 13 12.41 -38.27 16.34
CA LEU A 13 13.57 -38.94 15.74
C LEU A 13 14.33 -39.83 16.74
N LEU A 14 14.27 -39.51 18.03
CA LEU A 14 14.86 -40.34 19.10
C LEU A 14 13.94 -41.50 19.52
N LEU A 15 12.66 -41.49 19.12
CA LEU A 15 11.68 -42.49 19.56
C LEU A 15 12.05 -43.90 19.11
N ALA A 16 12.49 -44.04 17.85
CA ALA A 16 12.98 -45.30 17.31
C ALA A 16 14.19 -45.79 18.12
N PRO A 17 15.37 -45.15 18.10
CA PRO A 17 16.56 -45.68 18.77
C PRO A 17 16.43 -45.81 20.30
N ALA A 18 15.50 -45.09 20.94
CA ALA A 18 15.14 -45.32 22.35
C ALA A 18 14.40 -46.64 22.57
N SER A 19 13.61 -47.09 21.60
CA SER A 19 12.87 -48.36 21.68
C SER A 19 13.76 -49.60 21.55
N ALA A 20 14.89 -49.50 20.85
CA ALA A 20 15.91 -50.58 20.81
C ALA A 20 17.03 -50.42 21.86
N ALA A 21 16.93 -49.45 22.78
CA ALA A 21 17.95 -49.26 23.81
C ALA A 21 17.75 -50.26 24.97
N HIS A 22 18.73 -51.14 25.17
CA HIS A 22 18.75 -52.19 26.18
C HIS A 22 19.89 -52.04 27.22
N SER A 23 20.95 -51.27 26.91
CA SER A 23 22.08 -51.03 27.82
C SER A 23 22.17 -49.59 28.34
N GLY A 24 22.77 -49.39 29.51
CA GLY A 24 22.99 -48.06 30.08
C GLY A 24 23.87 -47.15 29.20
N SER A 25 24.79 -47.74 28.43
CA SER A 25 25.61 -47.04 27.44
C SER A 25 24.80 -46.51 26.26
N GLU A 26 23.81 -47.25 25.77
CA GLU A 26 22.93 -46.81 24.66
C GLU A 26 22.09 -45.60 25.08
N TRP A 27 21.51 -45.64 26.28
CA TRP A 27 20.77 -44.51 26.85
C TRP A 27 21.65 -43.27 27.03
N ALA A 28 22.91 -43.44 27.46
CA ALA A 28 23.85 -42.33 27.57
C ALA A 28 24.14 -41.68 26.20
N VAL A 29 24.31 -42.48 25.15
CA VAL A 29 24.55 -41.97 23.78
C VAL A 29 23.33 -41.20 23.26
N LEU A 30 22.11 -41.69 23.49
CA LEU A 30 20.88 -40.97 23.11
C LEU A 30 20.71 -39.67 23.86
N ALA A 31 21.01 -39.65 25.15
CA ALA A 31 20.95 -38.43 25.95
C ALA A 31 21.93 -37.38 25.41
N VAL A 32 23.17 -37.78 25.11
CA VAL A 32 24.17 -36.88 24.51
C VAL A 32 23.72 -36.39 23.13
N ALA A 33 23.19 -37.28 22.27
CA ALA A 33 22.71 -36.89 20.94
C ALA A 33 21.52 -35.91 21.04
N GLY A 34 20.51 -36.22 21.85
CA GLY A 34 19.34 -35.36 22.03
C GLY A 34 19.70 -33.98 22.59
N LEU A 35 20.53 -33.94 23.64
CA LEU A 35 20.97 -32.68 24.26
C LEU A 35 21.83 -31.85 23.31
N SER A 36 22.73 -32.49 22.55
CA SER A 36 23.58 -31.80 21.58
C SER A 36 22.77 -31.22 20.41
N PHE A 37 21.75 -31.95 19.93
CA PHE A 37 20.82 -31.45 18.92
C PHE A 37 19.98 -30.28 19.43
N ALA A 38 19.33 -30.45 20.59
CA ALA A 38 18.52 -29.39 21.19
C ALA A 38 19.38 -28.14 21.44
N GLY A 39 20.58 -28.31 21.99
CA GLY A 39 21.53 -27.23 22.19
C GLY A 39 21.93 -26.53 20.89
N ALA A 40 22.28 -27.27 19.84
CA ALA A 40 22.67 -26.71 18.55
C ALA A 40 21.54 -25.86 17.93
N VAL A 41 20.31 -26.35 17.98
CA VAL A 41 19.15 -25.63 17.42
C VAL A 41 18.76 -24.41 18.27
N LEU A 42 18.78 -24.53 19.60
CA LEU A 42 18.43 -23.43 20.51
C LEU A 42 19.46 -22.30 20.43
N THR A 43 20.75 -22.64 20.41
CA THR A 43 21.84 -21.65 20.28
C THR A 43 21.87 -21.01 18.89
N PHE A 44 21.55 -21.74 17.83
CA PHE A 44 21.39 -21.15 16.49
C PHE A 44 20.26 -20.11 16.45
N ARG A 45 19.16 -20.35 17.16
CA ARG A 45 18.04 -19.40 17.23
C ARG A 45 18.33 -18.16 18.07
N ARG A 46 19.06 -18.34 19.16
CA ARG A 46 19.43 -17.28 20.08
C ARG A 46 20.94 -17.34 20.31
N PRO A 47 21.74 -16.90 19.32
CA PRO A 47 23.18 -16.93 19.46
C PRO A 47 23.58 -16.01 20.62
N PRO A 48 24.11 -16.54 21.73
CA PRO A 48 24.62 -15.68 22.78
C PRO A 48 25.81 -14.90 22.22
N PRO A 49 26.01 -13.63 22.62
CA PRO A 49 27.00 -12.73 22.00
C PRO A 49 28.44 -13.26 22.07
N SER A 50 28.75 -14.13 23.03
CA SER A 50 30.07 -14.72 23.26
C SER A 50 30.31 -16.11 22.62
N ALA A 51 29.28 -16.81 22.14
CA ALA A 51 29.40 -18.24 21.79
C ALA A 51 29.11 -18.56 20.32
N ARG A 52 29.77 -17.84 19.42
CA ARG A 52 29.62 -17.98 17.95
C ARG A 52 29.97 -19.38 17.44
N PHE A 53 30.86 -20.09 18.12
CA PHE A 53 31.34 -21.45 17.78
C PHE A 53 30.59 -22.57 18.53
N LEU A 54 29.72 -22.23 19.49
CA LEU A 54 28.98 -23.20 20.28
C LEU A 54 28.08 -24.11 19.42
N PRO A 55 27.30 -23.62 18.44
CA PRO A 55 26.45 -24.52 17.66
C PRO A 55 27.26 -25.44 16.74
N THR A 56 28.43 -24.99 16.23
CA THR A 56 29.33 -25.87 15.47
C THR A 56 30.00 -26.92 16.36
N ALA A 57 30.37 -26.56 17.59
CA ALA A 57 30.89 -27.52 18.57
C ALA A 57 29.84 -28.57 18.95
N LEU A 58 28.57 -28.16 19.12
CA LEU A 58 27.45 -29.06 19.41
C LEU A 58 27.11 -29.97 18.21
N ALA A 59 27.23 -29.48 16.98
CA ALA A 59 27.13 -30.31 15.78
C ALA A 59 28.30 -31.32 15.67
N GLY A 60 29.50 -30.93 16.09
CA GLY A 60 30.64 -31.84 16.22
C GLY A 60 30.40 -32.92 17.28
N LEU A 61 29.87 -32.55 18.45
CA LEU A 61 29.51 -33.49 19.51
C LEU A 61 28.41 -34.47 19.06
N LEU A 62 27.43 -33.99 18.29
CA LEU A 62 26.45 -34.83 17.62
C LEU A 62 27.07 -35.84 16.66
N ALA A 63 28.07 -35.43 15.87
CA ALA A 63 28.76 -36.34 14.97
C ALA A 63 29.49 -37.44 15.74
N VAL A 64 30.15 -37.08 16.85
CA VAL A 64 30.79 -38.04 17.75
C VAL A 64 29.76 -38.99 18.35
N ALA A 65 28.61 -38.48 18.80
CA ALA A 65 27.53 -39.31 19.34
C ALA A 65 26.94 -40.27 18.29
N ALA A 66 26.77 -39.82 17.04
CA ALA A 66 26.31 -40.68 15.94
C ALA A 66 27.31 -41.81 15.64
N VAL A 67 28.61 -41.53 15.69
CA VAL A 67 29.67 -42.54 15.52
C VAL A 67 29.75 -43.49 16.72
N ALA A 68 29.61 -42.98 17.95
CA ALA A 68 29.59 -43.80 19.16
C ALA A 68 28.36 -44.72 19.21
N ALA A 69 27.20 -44.23 18.78
CA ALA A 69 25.98 -45.04 18.68
C ALA A 69 26.12 -46.17 17.67
N ASN A 70 26.82 -45.93 16.56
CA ASN A 70 27.16 -47.00 15.64
C ASN A 70 27.94 -48.12 16.35
N ALA A 71 28.84 -47.83 17.29
CA ALA A 71 29.52 -48.88 18.05
C ALA A 71 28.63 -49.55 19.11
N ALA A 72 27.70 -48.80 19.71
CA ALA A 72 26.88 -49.26 20.84
C ALA A 72 25.63 -50.07 20.44
N TYR A 73 25.04 -49.82 19.27
CA TYR A 73 23.83 -50.50 18.82
C TYR A 73 24.13 -51.68 17.88
N GLU A 74 23.63 -52.87 18.21
CA GLU A 74 23.60 -54.01 17.29
C GLU A 74 22.47 -53.89 16.25
N ALA A 75 21.35 -53.25 16.63
CA ALA A 75 20.19 -53.02 15.78
C ALA A 75 20.40 -51.88 14.77
N THR A 76 19.63 -51.87 13.67
CA THR A 76 19.73 -50.87 12.58
C THR A 76 19.29 -49.45 12.95
N GLU A 77 18.87 -49.21 14.20
CA GLU A 77 18.29 -47.94 14.62
C GLU A 77 19.30 -46.79 14.76
N TRP A 78 20.61 -47.09 14.75
CA TRP A 78 21.67 -46.06 14.68
C TRP A 78 21.56 -45.15 13.44
N ARG A 79 20.85 -45.60 12.38
CA ARG A 79 20.67 -44.85 11.13
C ARG A 79 19.93 -43.52 11.32
N THR A 80 18.99 -43.42 12.27
CA THR A 80 18.23 -42.18 12.51
C THR A 80 19.09 -41.06 13.09
N LEU A 81 20.21 -41.40 13.73
CA LEU A 81 21.15 -40.42 14.28
C LEU A 81 21.91 -39.67 13.19
N PHE A 82 22.15 -40.30 12.03
CA PHE A 82 22.70 -39.61 10.85
C PHE A 82 21.70 -38.60 10.28
N SER A 83 20.40 -38.90 10.30
CA SER A 83 19.36 -37.93 9.93
C SER A 83 19.31 -36.75 10.89
N LEU A 84 19.45 -36.98 12.21
CA LEU A 84 19.57 -35.90 13.21
C LEU A 84 20.80 -35.02 12.96
N LEU A 85 21.95 -35.64 12.66
CA LEU A 85 23.17 -34.93 12.31
C LEU A 85 22.99 -34.09 11.04
N ALA A 86 22.41 -34.65 9.98
CA ALA A 86 22.14 -33.94 8.73
C ALA A 86 21.22 -32.74 8.93
N VAL A 87 20.19 -32.87 9.77
CA VAL A 87 19.30 -31.75 10.16
C VAL A 87 20.08 -30.68 10.92
N ALA A 88 20.88 -31.06 11.91
CA ALA A 88 21.70 -30.11 12.68
C ALA A 88 22.67 -29.34 11.77
N VAL A 89 23.34 -30.04 10.85
CA VAL A 89 24.21 -29.44 9.83
C VAL A 89 23.41 -28.49 8.93
N GLY A 90 22.25 -28.90 8.44
CA GLY A 90 21.39 -28.08 7.58
C GLY A 90 20.94 -26.77 8.25
N VAL A 91 20.73 -26.79 9.57
CA VAL A 91 20.34 -25.62 10.39
C VAL A 91 21.55 -24.75 10.75
N VAL A 92 22.64 -25.34 11.24
CA VAL A 92 23.74 -24.61 11.88
C VAL A 92 24.81 -24.18 10.89
N ALA A 93 25.13 -25.01 9.91
CA ALA A 93 26.29 -24.76 9.05
C ALA A 93 26.10 -23.48 8.20
N PRO A 94 27.18 -22.78 7.84
CA PRO A 94 27.09 -21.64 6.94
C PRO A 94 26.37 -22.02 5.63
N LEU A 95 25.48 -21.16 5.13
CA LEU A 95 24.60 -21.47 3.99
C LEU A 95 25.35 -21.96 2.74
N ARG A 96 26.56 -21.45 2.52
CA ARG A 96 27.39 -21.81 1.36
C ARG A 96 27.94 -23.24 1.44
N VAL A 97 28.19 -23.76 2.64
CA VAL A 97 28.81 -25.08 2.86
C VAL A 97 27.81 -26.14 3.34
N ALA A 98 26.67 -25.71 3.88
CA ALA A 98 25.62 -26.58 4.38
C ALA A 98 25.19 -27.71 3.42
N PRO A 99 24.90 -27.49 2.12
CA PRO A 99 24.51 -28.58 1.23
C PRO A 99 25.63 -29.62 1.03
N TRP A 100 26.88 -29.18 0.97
CA TRP A 100 28.04 -30.07 0.86
C TRP A 100 28.25 -30.89 2.12
N LEU A 101 28.08 -30.29 3.30
CA LEU A 101 28.17 -31.01 4.56
C LEU A 101 27.00 -31.99 4.75
N VAL A 102 25.79 -31.65 4.31
CA VAL A 102 24.66 -32.60 4.28
C VAL A 102 24.98 -33.78 3.36
N ALA A 103 25.50 -33.53 2.16
CA ALA A 103 25.93 -34.60 1.26
C ALA A 103 27.02 -35.48 1.91
N ALA A 104 28.00 -34.87 2.59
CA ALA A 104 29.03 -35.61 3.32
C ALA A 104 28.45 -36.49 4.43
N THR A 105 27.42 -36.02 5.16
CA THR A 105 26.74 -36.86 6.17
C THR A 105 25.99 -38.05 5.57
N ALA A 106 25.42 -37.91 4.36
CA ALA A 106 24.78 -39.01 3.66
C ALA A 106 25.78 -40.03 3.08
N VAL A 107 26.93 -39.56 2.59
CA VAL A 107 28.03 -40.45 2.16
C VAL A 107 28.60 -41.21 3.36
N LEU A 108 28.77 -40.52 4.50
CA LEU A 108 29.25 -41.15 5.72
C LEU A 108 28.26 -42.20 6.23
N SER A 109 26.95 -41.93 6.22
CA SER A 109 25.95 -42.91 6.65
C SER A 109 25.95 -44.15 5.73
N ALA A 110 26.07 -43.97 4.41
CA ALA A 110 26.19 -45.07 3.46
C ALA A 110 27.47 -45.89 3.67
N ALA A 111 28.61 -45.24 3.91
CA ALA A 111 29.88 -45.91 4.19
C ALA A 111 29.80 -46.77 5.46
N VAL A 112 29.13 -46.28 6.51
CA VAL A 112 28.91 -47.04 7.75
C VAL A 112 27.99 -48.24 7.51
N VAL A 113 26.95 -48.11 6.68
CA VAL A 113 26.08 -49.25 6.30
C VAL A 113 26.91 -50.37 5.64
N LEU A 114 27.77 -50.01 4.69
CA LEU A 114 28.65 -50.97 4.00
C LEU A 114 29.67 -51.60 4.96
N ALA A 115 30.27 -50.81 5.85
CA ALA A 115 31.25 -51.29 6.82
C ALA A 115 30.67 -52.31 7.82
N ARG A 116 29.35 -52.27 8.09
CA ARG A 116 28.66 -53.28 8.91
C ARG A 116 28.22 -54.53 8.12
N GLY A 117 28.73 -54.73 6.90
CA GLY A 117 28.36 -55.85 6.05
C GLY A 117 27.02 -55.68 5.35
N GLY A 118 26.48 -54.45 5.30
CA GLY A 118 25.31 -54.14 4.49
C GLY A 118 25.61 -54.29 3.00
N SER A 119 24.60 -54.66 2.22
CA SER A 119 24.73 -54.80 0.77
C SER A 119 24.28 -53.52 0.05
N PHE A 120 24.56 -53.42 -1.26
CA PHE A 120 24.03 -52.35 -2.10
C PHE A 120 22.54 -52.58 -2.41
N ASP A 121 21.71 -52.45 -1.37
CA ASP A 121 20.29 -52.76 -1.38
C ASP A 121 19.41 -51.52 -1.10
N SER A 122 18.11 -51.76 -1.00
CA SER A 122 17.12 -50.72 -0.67
C SER A 122 17.36 -50.08 0.71
N ALA A 123 18.04 -50.75 1.64
CA ALA A 123 18.33 -50.21 2.96
C ALA A 123 19.48 -49.18 2.91
N LEU A 124 20.50 -49.41 2.09
CA LEU A 124 21.55 -48.41 1.82
C LEU A 124 20.96 -47.17 1.17
N TRP A 125 20.18 -47.35 0.10
CA TRP A 125 19.54 -46.24 -0.61
C TRP A 125 18.55 -45.49 0.27
N GLY A 126 17.73 -46.20 1.07
CA GLY A 126 16.79 -45.58 2.00
C GLY A 126 17.48 -44.74 3.07
N THR A 127 18.62 -45.20 3.60
CA THR A 127 19.39 -44.47 4.62
C THR A 127 20.01 -43.20 4.04
N ALA A 128 20.67 -43.31 2.88
CA ALA A 128 21.26 -42.15 2.20
C ALA A 128 20.19 -41.13 1.80
N LEU A 129 19.05 -41.58 1.27
CA LEU A 129 17.95 -40.72 0.86
C LEU A 129 17.31 -39.99 2.05
N THR A 130 16.97 -40.70 3.13
CA THR A 130 16.36 -40.10 4.33
C THR A 130 17.30 -39.10 5.00
N THR A 131 18.59 -39.43 5.12
CA THR A 131 19.63 -38.52 5.65
C THR A 131 19.71 -37.23 4.81
N THR A 132 19.77 -37.39 3.48
CA THR A 132 19.86 -36.27 2.54
C THR A 132 18.61 -35.38 2.59
N LEU A 133 17.42 -35.99 2.52
CA LEU A 133 16.16 -35.26 2.57
C LEU A 133 16.00 -34.51 3.90
N ALA A 134 16.37 -35.12 5.03
CA ALA A 134 16.29 -34.47 6.33
C ALA A 134 17.16 -33.21 6.40
N GLY A 135 18.42 -33.29 5.95
CA GLY A 135 19.34 -32.15 5.93
C GLY A 135 18.95 -31.06 4.93
N ILE A 136 18.58 -31.44 3.69
CA ILE A 136 18.18 -30.48 2.64
C ILE A 136 16.88 -29.76 3.03
N THR A 137 15.91 -30.48 3.62
CA THR A 137 14.65 -29.89 4.07
C THR A 137 14.89 -28.86 5.15
N ALA A 138 15.73 -29.18 6.15
CA ALA A 138 16.10 -28.25 7.21
C ALA A 138 16.85 -27.01 6.67
N TYR A 139 17.78 -27.21 5.74
CA TYR A 139 18.46 -26.13 5.02
C TYR A 139 17.47 -25.25 4.25
N GLY A 140 16.56 -25.86 3.51
CA GLY A 140 15.55 -25.18 2.69
C GLY A 140 14.62 -24.31 3.54
N PHE A 141 14.08 -24.82 4.63
CA PHE A 141 13.25 -24.04 5.55
C PHE A 141 14.01 -22.86 6.17
N ARG A 142 15.26 -23.06 6.56
CA ARG A 142 16.09 -21.97 7.09
C ARG A 142 16.33 -20.90 6.03
N ARG A 143 16.73 -21.31 4.82
CA ARG A 143 17.01 -20.40 3.69
C ARG A 143 15.77 -19.62 3.29
N MET A 144 14.61 -20.28 3.26
CA MET A 144 13.32 -19.65 2.98
C MET A 144 12.99 -18.59 4.03
N GLY A 145 13.13 -18.91 5.32
CA GLY A 145 12.89 -17.95 6.40
C GLY A 145 13.80 -16.70 6.32
N GLN A 146 15.07 -16.88 5.95
CA GLN A 146 15.99 -15.77 5.73
C GLN A 146 15.60 -14.91 4.53
N ILE A 147 15.26 -15.53 3.40
CA ILE A 147 14.83 -14.81 2.19
C ILE A 147 13.54 -14.01 2.46
N ILE A 148 12.57 -14.60 3.18
CA ILE A 148 11.34 -13.90 3.56
C ILE A 148 11.67 -12.69 4.45
N GLY A 149 12.58 -12.83 5.41
CA GLY A 149 13.02 -11.72 6.26
C GLY A 149 13.75 -10.62 5.48
N GLU A 150 14.68 -10.99 4.60
CA GLU A 150 15.39 -10.07 3.71
C GLU A 150 14.41 -9.32 2.80
N LEU A 151 13.41 -10.03 2.25
CA LEU A 151 12.38 -9.43 1.41
C LEU A 151 11.50 -8.44 2.18
N ALA A 152 11.09 -8.79 3.41
CA ALA A 152 10.31 -7.90 4.27
C ALA A 152 11.09 -6.61 4.58
N HIS A 153 12.35 -6.74 5.00
CA HIS A 153 13.23 -5.61 5.28
C HIS A 153 13.48 -4.74 4.03
N THR A 154 13.70 -5.36 2.87
CA THR A 154 13.89 -4.64 1.61
C THR A 154 12.62 -3.87 1.21
N ARG A 155 11.44 -4.47 1.39
CA ARG A 155 10.15 -3.80 1.13
C ARG A 155 9.95 -2.59 2.04
N GLU A 156 10.29 -2.71 3.32
CA GLU A 156 10.25 -1.57 4.26
C GLU A 156 11.19 -0.44 3.83
N GLN A 157 12.42 -0.78 3.41
CA GLN A 157 13.37 0.20 2.88
C GLN A 157 12.88 0.89 1.62
N LEU A 158 12.31 0.13 0.67
CA LEU A 158 11.75 0.69 -0.56
C LEU A 158 10.54 1.60 -0.28
N ALA A 159 9.66 1.21 0.64
CA ALA A 159 8.53 2.02 1.05
C ALA A 159 8.99 3.34 1.69
N ALA A 160 9.98 3.29 2.60
CA ALA A 160 10.57 4.47 3.21
C ALA A 160 11.25 5.39 2.17
N ALA A 161 11.98 4.82 1.21
CA ALA A 161 12.63 5.56 0.13
C ALA A 161 11.59 6.22 -0.79
N ALA A 162 10.51 5.52 -1.14
CA ALA A 162 9.43 6.07 -1.95
C ALA A 162 8.75 7.26 -1.26
N VAL A 163 8.47 7.16 0.05
CA VAL A 163 7.91 8.27 0.84
C VAL A 163 8.85 9.48 0.85
N SER A 164 10.15 9.27 1.04
CA SER A 164 11.14 10.37 1.02
C SER A 164 11.26 11.01 -0.36
N ALA A 165 11.27 10.21 -1.43
CA ALA A 165 11.30 10.71 -2.80
C ALA A 165 10.07 11.56 -3.11
N GLU A 166 8.90 11.12 -2.65
CA GLU A 166 7.65 11.85 -2.79
C GLU A 166 7.68 13.19 -2.04
N ARG A 167 8.20 13.20 -0.80
CA ARG A 167 8.37 14.44 -0.02
C ARG A 167 9.30 15.44 -0.71
N LEU A 168 10.39 14.96 -1.31
CA LEU A 168 11.34 15.82 -2.03
C LEU A 168 10.73 16.39 -3.31
N ARG A 169 9.98 15.56 -4.06
CA ARG A 169 9.22 16.01 -5.22
C ARG A 169 8.20 17.08 -4.84
N PHE A 170 7.38 16.80 -3.84
CA PHE A 170 6.38 17.73 -3.31
C PHE A 170 7.00 19.06 -2.86
N SER A 171 8.12 19.02 -2.14
CA SER A 171 8.83 20.23 -1.72
C SER A 171 9.36 21.04 -2.90
N ARG A 172 9.81 20.40 -3.98
CA ARG A 172 10.28 21.08 -5.19
C ARG A 172 9.11 21.74 -5.91
N ASP A 173 8.02 21.01 -6.13
CA ASP A 173 6.83 21.52 -6.81
C ASP A 173 6.23 22.72 -6.06
N LEU A 174 6.17 22.65 -4.72
CA LEU A 174 5.77 23.79 -3.88
C LEU A 174 6.73 24.97 -4.02
N HIS A 175 8.05 24.71 -4.01
CA HIS A 175 9.05 25.77 -4.12
C HIS A 175 8.98 26.47 -5.48
N ASP A 176 8.81 25.73 -6.57
CA ASP A 176 8.73 26.29 -7.92
C ASP A 176 7.46 27.14 -8.09
N LEU A 177 6.32 26.65 -7.59
CA LEU A 177 5.04 27.37 -7.62
C LEU A 177 5.08 28.66 -6.79
N LEU A 178 5.56 28.57 -5.55
CA LEU A 178 5.68 29.73 -4.67
C LEU A 178 6.74 30.71 -5.17
N GLY A 179 7.89 30.22 -5.64
CA GLY A 179 9.01 31.03 -6.09
C GLY A 179 8.65 31.90 -7.29
N HIS A 180 7.94 31.33 -8.28
CA HIS A 180 7.49 32.09 -9.44
C HIS A 180 6.46 33.17 -9.06
N THR A 181 5.47 32.80 -8.25
CA THR A 181 4.40 33.71 -7.81
C THR A 181 4.97 34.88 -7.00
N LEU A 182 5.80 34.60 -6.00
CA LEU A 182 6.39 35.63 -5.15
C LEU A 182 7.28 36.58 -5.96
N SER A 183 8.03 36.06 -6.94
CA SER A 183 8.83 36.89 -7.85
C SER A 183 7.95 37.85 -8.65
N MET A 184 6.81 37.38 -9.17
CA MET A 184 5.87 38.21 -9.92
C MET A 184 5.22 39.29 -9.04
N VAL A 185 4.86 38.94 -7.79
CA VAL A 185 4.34 39.89 -6.79
C VAL A 185 5.35 40.99 -6.51
N VAL A 186 6.63 40.65 -6.31
CA VAL A 186 7.71 41.63 -6.06
C VAL A 186 7.86 42.58 -7.24
N VAL A 187 7.87 42.08 -8.47
CA VAL A 187 8.00 42.90 -9.70
C VAL A 187 6.80 43.86 -9.85
N LYS A 188 5.57 43.38 -9.65
CA LYS A 188 4.38 44.23 -9.73
C LYS A 188 4.32 45.25 -8.58
N ALA A 189 4.74 44.89 -7.37
CA ALA A 189 4.80 45.82 -6.25
C ALA A 189 5.82 46.95 -6.51
N GLU A 190 6.94 46.64 -7.18
CA GLU A 190 7.87 47.67 -7.65
C GLU A 190 7.24 48.60 -8.71
N ALA A 191 6.43 48.05 -9.63
CA ALA A 191 5.69 48.86 -10.60
C ALA A 191 4.69 49.81 -9.92
N VAL A 192 3.95 49.34 -8.91
CA VAL A 192 3.06 50.17 -8.07
C VAL A 192 3.84 51.34 -7.46
N ARG A 193 4.99 51.05 -6.82
CA ARG A 193 5.84 52.08 -6.19
C ARG A 193 6.33 53.13 -7.19
N ARG A 194 6.66 52.73 -8.43
CA ARG A 194 7.16 53.64 -9.47
C ARG A 194 6.05 54.45 -10.13
N LEU A 195 4.84 53.89 -10.27
CA LEU A 195 3.72 54.51 -10.98
C LEU A 195 2.84 55.37 -10.07
N ALA A 196 2.72 55.05 -8.78
CA ALA A 196 1.86 55.78 -7.84
C ALA A 196 2.00 57.33 -7.88
N PRO A 197 3.20 57.92 -8.06
CA PRO A 197 3.34 59.39 -8.16
C PRO A 197 2.90 60.00 -9.48
N ARG A 198 2.76 59.20 -10.56
CA ARG A 198 2.57 59.69 -11.94
C ARG A 198 1.25 59.24 -12.57
N ASP A 199 0.81 58.04 -12.25
CA ASP A 199 -0.42 57.43 -12.75
C ASP A 199 -1.02 56.52 -11.66
N VAL A 200 -1.89 57.14 -10.84
CA VAL A 200 -2.58 56.45 -9.75
C VAL A 200 -3.47 55.33 -10.28
N ALA A 201 -4.13 55.53 -11.44
CA ALA A 201 -5.01 54.51 -12.02
C ALA A 201 -4.23 53.27 -12.45
N ALA A 202 -3.03 53.43 -13.03
CA ALA A 202 -2.15 52.31 -13.35
C ALA A 202 -1.60 51.61 -12.10
N ALA A 203 -1.27 52.37 -11.05
CA ALA A 203 -0.84 51.80 -9.78
C ALA A 203 -1.93 50.95 -9.12
N VAL A 204 -3.20 51.40 -9.16
CA VAL A 204 -4.35 50.64 -8.63
C VAL A 204 -4.54 49.32 -9.39
N ARG A 205 -4.51 49.32 -10.74
CA ARG A 205 -4.61 48.08 -11.54
C ARG A 205 -3.52 47.05 -11.18
N HIS A 206 -2.29 47.50 -10.99
CA HIS A 206 -1.21 46.60 -10.56
C HIS A 206 -1.37 46.09 -9.12
N ALA A 207 -1.99 46.87 -8.23
CA ALA A 207 -2.33 46.41 -6.89
C ALA A 207 -3.45 45.35 -6.91
N GLU A 208 -4.47 45.53 -7.75
CA GLU A 208 -5.52 44.53 -7.99
C GLU A 208 -4.95 43.22 -8.57
N ASP A 209 -4.01 43.32 -9.53
CA ASP A 209 -3.30 42.16 -10.06
C ASP A 209 -2.55 41.38 -8.96
N ILE A 210 -1.89 42.08 -8.03
CA ILE A 210 -1.18 41.45 -6.90
C ILE A 210 -2.17 40.71 -6.00
N GLU A 211 -3.33 41.31 -5.71
CA GLU A 211 -4.38 40.64 -4.92
C GLU A 211 -4.88 39.38 -5.63
N ALA A 212 -5.16 39.46 -6.93
CA ALA A 212 -5.60 38.32 -7.73
C ALA A 212 -4.56 37.19 -7.74
N ILE A 213 -3.28 37.51 -7.99
CA ILE A 213 -2.17 36.55 -7.97
C ILE A 213 -2.03 35.90 -6.59
N GLY A 214 -2.13 36.69 -5.51
CA GLY A 214 -2.05 36.18 -4.14
C GLY A 214 -3.18 35.21 -3.80
N ARG A 215 -4.43 35.55 -4.18
CA ARG A 215 -5.59 34.66 -4.00
C ARG A 215 -5.48 33.38 -4.83
N GLN A 216 -4.98 33.47 -6.05
CA GLN A 216 -4.77 32.31 -6.92
C GLN A 216 -3.70 31.37 -6.34
N ALA A 217 -2.55 31.90 -5.92
CA ALA A 217 -1.48 31.10 -5.32
C ALA A 217 -1.90 30.43 -4.00
N LEU A 218 -2.71 31.09 -3.17
CA LEU A 218 -3.29 30.46 -1.98
C LEU A 218 -4.21 29.29 -2.32
N THR A 219 -4.98 29.40 -3.42
CA THR A 219 -5.81 28.30 -3.93
C THR A 219 -4.93 27.14 -4.41
N GLU A 220 -3.91 27.42 -5.23
CA GLU A 220 -3.00 26.40 -5.76
C GLU A 220 -2.19 25.70 -4.66
N VAL A 221 -1.74 26.42 -3.63
CA VAL A 221 -1.08 25.83 -2.46
C VAL A 221 -2.05 24.94 -1.67
N ARG A 222 -3.29 25.40 -1.47
CA ARG A 222 -4.32 24.57 -0.81
C ARG A 222 -4.60 23.32 -1.62
N GLU A 223 -4.71 23.42 -2.94
CA GLU A 223 -4.88 22.28 -3.82
C GLU A 223 -3.67 21.35 -3.81
N ALA A 224 -2.44 21.85 -3.78
CA ALA A 224 -1.25 21.01 -3.66
C ALA A 224 -1.18 20.28 -2.30
N VAL A 225 -1.52 20.97 -1.20
CA VAL A 225 -1.51 20.39 0.16
C VAL A 225 -2.67 19.43 0.40
N THR A 226 -3.86 19.71 -0.14
CA THR A 226 -5.07 18.86 0.02
C THR A 226 -5.19 17.78 -1.05
N GLY A 227 -4.68 18.05 -2.25
CA GLY A 227 -4.86 17.26 -3.46
C GLY A 227 -3.82 16.17 -3.68
N TYR A 228 -3.59 15.32 -2.68
CA TYR A 228 -3.22 13.92 -2.95
C TYR A 228 -3.66 12.93 -1.85
N ARG A 229 -4.18 13.41 -0.71
CA ARG A 229 -4.64 12.56 0.41
C ARG A 229 -6.14 12.67 0.76
N ASP A 230 -6.81 13.80 0.50
CA ASP A 230 -8.15 14.05 1.08
C ASP A 230 -9.26 14.44 0.09
N ALA A 231 -9.05 14.32 -1.23
CA ALA A 231 -10.14 14.47 -2.21
C ALA A 231 -11.07 13.25 -2.17
N SER A 232 -11.79 13.10 -1.05
CA SER A 232 -12.88 12.15 -0.91
C SER A 232 -14.21 12.86 -1.03
N LEU A 233 -15.18 12.19 -1.65
CA LEU A 233 -16.52 12.75 -1.83
C LEU A 233 -17.18 13.04 -0.46
N THR A 234 -16.92 12.22 0.55
CA THR A 234 -17.42 12.42 1.92
C THR A 234 -16.90 13.72 2.54
N TYR A 235 -15.58 13.94 2.49
CA TYR A 235 -14.98 15.18 3.01
C TYR A 235 -15.51 16.42 2.28
N GLU A 236 -15.67 16.32 0.96
CA GLU A 236 -16.16 17.44 0.16
C GLU A 236 -17.64 17.76 0.47
N LEU A 237 -18.47 16.75 0.74
CA LEU A 237 -19.86 16.96 1.18
C LEU A 237 -19.93 17.66 2.55
N ASP A 238 -19.04 17.33 3.49
CA ASP A 238 -18.97 18.02 4.78
C ASP A 238 -18.51 19.48 4.63
N THR A 239 -17.52 19.71 3.78
CA THR A 239 -17.05 21.06 3.43
C THR A 239 -18.15 21.87 2.75
N ALA A 240 -18.91 21.25 1.85
CA ALA A 240 -20.04 21.86 1.18
C ALA A 240 -21.13 22.28 2.15
N ARG A 241 -21.50 21.41 3.12
CA ARG A 241 -22.47 21.74 4.18
C ARG A 241 -22.03 22.97 4.97
N ALA A 242 -20.77 23.02 5.38
CA ALA A 242 -20.23 24.15 6.14
C ALA A 242 -20.24 25.45 5.33
N ALA A 243 -19.83 25.41 4.06
CA ALA A 243 -19.81 26.57 3.17
C ALA A 243 -21.22 27.13 2.89
N LEU A 244 -22.18 26.26 2.60
CA LEU A 244 -23.58 26.63 2.37
C LEU A 244 -24.23 27.20 3.63
N ALA A 245 -24.01 26.57 4.79
CA ALA A 245 -24.50 27.08 6.08
C ALA A 245 -23.93 28.46 6.42
N ALA A 246 -22.64 28.69 6.17
CA ALA A 246 -22.00 29.99 6.35
C ALA A 246 -22.56 31.08 5.41
N ALA A 247 -23.05 30.68 4.23
CA ALA A 247 -23.74 31.54 3.28
C ALA A 247 -25.25 31.70 3.58
N GLY A 248 -25.78 31.05 4.62
CA GLY A 248 -27.22 31.08 4.96
C GLY A 248 -28.11 30.27 4.02
N ILE A 249 -27.56 29.25 3.37
CA ILE A 249 -28.25 28.38 2.41
C ILE A 249 -28.48 27.01 3.06
N ASP A 250 -29.74 26.55 3.08
CA ASP A 250 -30.10 25.23 3.60
C ASP A 250 -29.57 24.12 2.68
N CYS A 251 -28.73 23.23 3.23
CA CYS A 251 -28.12 22.13 2.49
C CYS A 251 -28.80 20.79 2.79
N GLU A 252 -29.34 20.14 1.76
CA GLU A 252 -29.82 18.76 1.83
C GLU A 252 -28.91 17.83 1.02
N VAL A 253 -28.44 16.75 1.64
CA VAL A 253 -27.61 15.74 0.96
C VAL A 253 -28.36 14.42 0.91
N ARG A 254 -28.53 13.86 -0.30
CA ARG A 254 -29.21 12.59 -0.56
C ARG A 254 -28.23 11.59 -1.15
N GLU A 255 -28.01 10.48 -0.46
CA GLU A 255 -27.03 9.47 -0.87
C GLU A 255 -27.66 8.08 -1.03
N SER A 256 -27.30 7.34 -2.08
CA SER A 256 -27.61 5.91 -2.23
C SER A 256 -26.44 5.12 -2.81
N GLY A 257 -26.42 3.82 -2.56
CA GLY A 257 -25.42 2.87 -3.07
C GLY A 257 -24.09 2.81 -2.29
N PRO A 258 -23.23 1.83 -2.61
CA PRO A 258 -21.97 1.57 -1.91
C PRO A 258 -20.89 2.60 -2.26
N ALA A 259 -19.78 2.59 -1.51
CA ALA A 259 -18.61 3.43 -1.77
C ALA A 259 -18.05 3.23 -3.19
N LEU A 260 -17.52 4.31 -3.77
CA LEU A 260 -16.99 4.32 -5.13
C LEU A 260 -15.49 3.94 -5.15
N PRO A 261 -15.00 3.43 -6.29
CA PRO A 261 -13.57 3.38 -6.55
C PRO A 261 -12.94 4.77 -6.42
N ARG A 262 -11.69 4.82 -5.95
CA ARG A 262 -10.99 6.08 -5.62
C ARG A 262 -10.99 7.10 -6.77
N GLU A 263 -10.81 6.65 -8.00
CA GLU A 263 -10.78 7.53 -9.17
C GLU A 263 -12.12 8.23 -9.40
N ALA A 264 -13.22 7.47 -9.32
CA ALA A 264 -14.58 7.97 -9.40
C ALA A 264 -14.91 8.92 -8.23
N ASP A 265 -14.49 8.56 -7.01
CA ASP A 265 -14.70 9.35 -5.80
C ASP A 265 -14.03 10.73 -5.88
N VAL A 266 -12.76 10.76 -6.31
CA VAL A 266 -12.01 12.00 -6.52
C VAL A 266 -12.67 12.85 -7.61
N LEU A 267 -12.99 12.29 -8.78
CA LEU A 267 -13.59 13.04 -9.88
C LEU A 267 -14.92 13.69 -9.49
N LEU A 268 -15.78 12.96 -8.79
CA LEU A 268 -17.07 13.49 -8.33
C LEU A 268 -16.92 14.52 -7.21
N SER A 269 -15.88 14.43 -6.37
CA SER A 269 -15.60 15.47 -5.36
C SER A 269 -15.37 16.83 -6.02
N TRP A 270 -14.66 16.88 -7.15
CA TRP A 270 -14.46 18.12 -7.91
C TRP A 270 -15.78 18.70 -8.45
N VAL A 271 -16.72 17.84 -8.86
CA VAL A 271 -18.05 18.27 -9.32
C VAL A 271 -18.83 18.93 -8.19
N VAL A 272 -18.84 18.32 -7.00
CA VAL A 272 -19.50 18.87 -5.82
C VAL A 272 -18.88 20.21 -5.43
N ARG A 273 -17.55 20.29 -5.38
CA ARG A 273 -16.82 21.53 -5.06
C ARG A 273 -17.19 22.68 -5.98
N GLU A 274 -17.13 22.43 -7.28
CA GLU A 274 -17.41 23.45 -8.30
C GLU A 274 -18.89 23.85 -8.26
N GLY A 275 -19.80 22.88 -8.14
CA GLY A 275 -21.24 23.13 -8.02
C GLY A 275 -21.57 24.03 -6.81
N VAL A 276 -21.05 23.68 -5.64
CA VAL A 276 -21.29 24.44 -4.40
C VAL A 276 -20.66 25.83 -4.46
N THR A 277 -19.46 25.94 -5.03
CA THR A 277 -18.81 27.24 -5.25
C THR A 277 -19.67 28.14 -6.13
N ASN A 278 -20.25 27.60 -7.20
CA ASN A 278 -21.16 28.33 -8.08
C ASN A 278 -22.44 28.76 -7.36
N VAL A 279 -23.03 27.89 -6.54
CA VAL A 279 -24.19 28.25 -5.70
C VAL A 279 -23.84 29.42 -4.77
N VAL A 280 -22.77 29.30 -3.98
CA VAL A 280 -22.39 30.33 -3.00
C VAL A 280 -22.06 31.67 -3.66
N ARG A 281 -21.43 31.67 -4.85
CA ARG A 281 -21.00 32.89 -5.52
C ARG A 281 -22.08 33.55 -6.37
N HIS A 282 -23.01 32.78 -6.95
CA HIS A 282 -23.80 33.26 -8.07
C HIS A 282 -25.32 33.03 -7.95
N SER A 283 -25.82 32.13 -7.10
CA SER A 283 -27.23 31.73 -7.16
C SER A 283 -28.21 32.65 -6.43
N GLY A 284 -27.80 33.24 -5.30
CA GLY A 284 -28.74 33.89 -4.37
C GLY A 284 -29.82 32.92 -3.83
N ALA A 285 -29.54 31.62 -3.84
CA ALA A 285 -30.45 30.56 -3.42
C ALA A 285 -30.68 30.56 -1.90
N ARG A 286 -31.80 29.97 -1.48
CA ARG A 286 -32.08 29.66 -0.07
C ARG A 286 -31.88 28.19 0.25
N ARG A 287 -31.94 27.33 -0.76
CA ARG A 287 -31.78 25.89 -0.62
C ARG A 287 -30.89 25.33 -1.71
N CYS A 288 -30.00 24.41 -1.32
CA CYS A 288 -29.17 23.61 -2.20
C CYS A 288 -29.36 22.11 -1.88
N VAL A 289 -29.59 21.30 -2.90
CA VAL A 289 -29.75 19.85 -2.80
C VAL A 289 -28.61 19.18 -3.56
N ILE A 290 -27.83 18.36 -2.85
CA ILE A 290 -26.77 17.54 -3.43
C ILE A 290 -27.24 16.08 -3.44
N THR A 291 -27.40 15.51 -4.62
CA THR A 291 -27.86 14.13 -4.80
C THR A 291 -26.74 13.27 -5.37
N LEU A 292 -26.41 12.18 -4.69
CA LEU A 292 -25.42 11.19 -5.07
C LEU A 292 -26.09 9.81 -5.19
N ARG A 293 -26.15 9.29 -6.42
CA ARG A 293 -26.74 7.97 -6.73
C ARG A 293 -25.66 7.01 -7.21
N ARG A 294 -25.11 6.22 -6.29
CA ARG A 294 -24.05 5.22 -6.54
C ARG A 294 -24.59 3.83 -6.84
N ASP A 295 -25.90 3.63 -6.70
CA ASP A 295 -26.63 2.38 -6.93
C ASP A 295 -27.03 2.16 -8.39
N ARG A 296 -26.84 3.15 -9.26
CA ARG A 296 -27.09 3.11 -10.71
C ARG A 296 -25.80 3.08 -11.52
N ASP A 297 -25.93 2.72 -12.80
CA ASP A 297 -24.89 2.85 -13.82
C ASP A 297 -25.49 3.61 -15.03
N PRO A 298 -24.96 4.79 -15.41
CA PRO A 298 -23.83 5.49 -14.79
C PRO A 298 -24.17 6.04 -13.40
N VAL A 299 -23.14 6.16 -12.56
CA VAL A 299 -23.17 6.85 -11.26
C VAL A 299 -23.47 8.32 -11.50
N LEU A 300 -24.36 8.91 -10.70
CA LEU A 300 -24.83 10.28 -10.85
C LEU A 300 -24.50 11.13 -9.62
N VAL A 301 -23.94 12.31 -9.85
CA VAL A 301 -23.93 13.44 -8.90
C VAL A 301 -24.73 14.58 -9.49
N GLU A 302 -25.59 15.17 -8.69
CA GLU A 302 -26.37 16.35 -9.05
C GLU A 302 -26.30 17.39 -7.93
N VAL A 303 -25.98 18.63 -8.28
CA VAL A 303 -26.05 19.78 -7.40
C VAL A 303 -27.12 20.72 -7.95
N SER A 304 -28.18 20.96 -7.18
CA SER A 304 -29.30 21.80 -7.58
C SER A 304 -29.56 22.87 -6.54
N ASP A 305 -29.85 24.09 -6.98
CA ASP A 305 -30.28 25.19 -6.12
C ASP A 305 -31.62 25.79 -6.56
N ASP A 306 -32.23 26.62 -5.70
CA ASP A 306 -33.51 27.31 -5.95
C ASP A 306 -33.35 28.82 -6.24
N GLY A 307 -32.14 29.26 -6.61
CA GLY A 307 -31.77 30.64 -6.80
C GLY A 307 -32.32 31.33 -8.06
N ALA A 308 -31.97 32.60 -8.25
CA ALA A 308 -32.28 33.33 -9.47
C ALA A 308 -31.29 32.93 -10.58
N ALA A 309 -31.75 32.80 -11.83
CA ALA A 309 -30.90 32.44 -12.97
C ALA A 309 -29.99 33.60 -13.42
N THR A 310 -29.16 34.14 -12.52
CA THR A 310 -28.36 35.36 -12.76
C THR A 310 -26.86 35.09 -12.71
N GLY A 311 -26.26 34.94 -13.90
CA GLY A 311 -24.82 35.06 -14.20
C GLY A 311 -24.67 35.20 -15.72
N THR A 312 -24.72 36.40 -16.31
CA THR A 312 -23.74 37.50 -16.54
C THR A 312 -23.29 37.55 -18.01
N GLY A 313 -23.81 38.55 -18.75
CA GLY A 313 -23.26 38.97 -20.06
C GLY A 313 -24.28 39.27 -21.16
N GLY A 314 -25.03 40.37 -21.08
CA GLY A 314 -25.82 40.87 -22.20
C GLY A 314 -26.85 41.91 -21.79
N GLU A 315 -26.64 43.16 -22.21
CA GLU A 315 -27.57 44.27 -22.05
C GLU A 315 -28.99 43.87 -22.51
N VAL A 316 -29.96 44.00 -21.61
CA VAL A 316 -31.38 43.90 -21.98
C VAL A 316 -31.76 45.20 -22.68
N ARG A 317 -31.59 45.22 -24.01
CA ARG A 317 -32.31 46.15 -24.87
C ARG A 317 -33.77 45.71 -24.88
N GLU A 318 -34.67 46.64 -24.57
CA GLU A 318 -36.12 46.46 -24.62
C GLU A 318 -36.55 45.69 -25.88
N VAL A 319 -37.22 44.55 -25.69
CA VAL A 319 -38.18 44.07 -26.69
C VAL A 319 -39.44 43.62 -25.96
N ARG A 320 -40.51 44.28 -26.38
CA ARG A 320 -41.91 44.14 -26.00
C ARG A 320 -42.46 42.79 -26.47
N GLU A 321 -43.51 42.36 -25.77
CA GLU A 321 -44.50 41.33 -26.13
C GLU A 321 -44.24 39.85 -25.80
N VAL A 322 -45.36 39.27 -25.34
CA VAL A 322 -45.55 38.01 -24.64
C VAL A 322 -45.72 36.87 -25.64
N ARG A 323 -45.04 35.73 -25.42
CA ARG A 323 -45.61 34.41 -25.75
C ARG A 323 -44.93 33.29 -24.97
N GLU A 324 -45.76 32.42 -24.40
CA GLU A 324 -45.38 31.18 -23.74
C GLU A 324 -44.40 30.36 -24.57
N VAL A 325 -43.20 30.12 -24.04
CA VAL A 325 -42.43 28.91 -24.34
C VAL A 325 -41.70 28.48 -23.07
N ARG A 326 -42.00 27.27 -22.62
CA ARG A 326 -41.35 26.58 -21.49
C ARG A 326 -40.00 26.03 -21.99
N GLU A 327 -39.01 26.90 -22.20
CA GLU A 327 -37.68 26.50 -22.68
C GLU A 327 -36.75 26.14 -21.50
N VAL A 328 -36.42 24.85 -21.41
CA VAL A 328 -35.24 24.38 -20.68
C VAL A 328 -34.05 24.64 -21.61
N ARG A 329 -33.24 25.66 -21.32
CA ARG A 329 -32.09 26.02 -22.14
C ARG A 329 -30.84 25.32 -21.59
N GLU A 330 -30.28 24.37 -22.34
CA GLU A 330 -28.92 23.87 -22.08
C GLU A 330 -27.95 25.04 -22.25
N VAL A 331 -27.09 25.27 -21.26
CA VAL A 331 -26.08 26.32 -21.31
C VAL A 331 -25.00 25.90 -22.32
N ARG A 332 -24.96 26.55 -23.50
CA ARG A 332 -23.86 26.39 -24.46
C ARG A 332 -22.87 27.57 -24.37
N GLU A 333 -21.62 27.17 -24.12
CA GLU A 333 -20.33 27.75 -24.57
C GLU A 333 -19.77 29.08 -24.03
N GLU A 334 -20.42 29.86 -23.16
CA GLU A 334 -19.80 31.11 -22.65
C GLU A 334 -19.52 31.17 -21.13
N ASP A 335 -19.66 30.08 -20.37
CA ASP A 335 -19.48 30.09 -18.90
C ASP A 335 -18.11 29.51 -18.45
N GLY A 336 -17.34 30.33 -17.71
CA GLY A 336 -16.33 30.00 -16.68
C GLY A 336 -15.22 28.96 -16.98
N SER A 337 -13.95 29.31 -16.75
CA SER A 337 -12.81 28.37 -16.89
C SER A 337 -12.95 27.08 -16.07
N GLY A 338 -13.67 27.12 -14.93
CA GLY A 338 -13.90 25.98 -14.03
C GLY A 338 -14.73 24.84 -14.63
N LEU A 339 -15.93 25.13 -15.14
CA LEU A 339 -16.83 24.12 -15.71
C LEU A 339 -16.27 23.47 -16.98
N ARG A 340 -15.48 24.22 -17.77
CA ARG A 340 -14.78 23.69 -18.94
C ARG A 340 -13.74 22.64 -18.53
N GLY A 341 -12.87 22.96 -17.58
CA GLY A 341 -11.85 22.02 -17.10
C GLY A 341 -12.46 20.77 -16.47
N LEU A 342 -13.57 20.91 -15.74
CA LEU A 342 -14.31 19.79 -15.15
C LEU A 342 -14.91 18.87 -16.23
N ARG A 343 -15.46 19.43 -17.30
CA ARG A 343 -16.03 18.67 -18.44
C ARG A 343 -14.95 17.86 -19.17
N GLU A 344 -13.79 18.45 -19.43
CA GLU A 344 -12.65 17.78 -20.06
C GLU A 344 -12.16 16.59 -19.21
N ARG A 345 -12.04 16.78 -17.88
CA ARG A 345 -11.62 15.72 -16.94
C ARG A 345 -12.64 14.58 -16.85
N LEU A 346 -13.94 14.88 -16.80
CA LEU A 346 -14.99 13.86 -16.78
C LEU A 346 -15.05 13.08 -18.10
N ALA A 347 -14.91 13.75 -19.24
CA ALA A 347 -14.90 13.10 -20.54
C ALA A 347 -13.73 12.11 -20.70
N ALA A 348 -12.55 12.45 -20.17
CA ALA A 348 -11.39 11.54 -20.14
C ALA A 348 -11.65 10.23 -19.36
N ALA A 349 -12.57 10.25 -18.39
CA ALA A 349 -13.02 9.09 -17.62
C ALA A 349 -14.27 8.41 -18.20
N GLY A 350 -14.70 8.77 -19.42
CA GLY A 350 -15.92 8.26 -20.05
C GLY A 350 -17.23 8.83 -19.48
N GLY A 351 -17.12 9.86 -18.63
CA GLY A 351 -18.25 10.55 -18.01
C GLY A 351 -18.75 11.75 -18.82
N ARG A 352 -19.83 12.36 -18.33
CA ARG A 352 -20.47 13.55 -18.92
C ARG A 352 -20.83 14.56 -17.84
N LEU A 353 -20.70 15.84 -18.16
CA LEU A 353 -21.14 16.96 -17.32
C LEU A 353 -22.20 17.77 -18.06
N ARG A 354 -23.34 18.02 -17.41
CA ARG A 354 -24.42 18.89 -17.89
C ARG A 354 -24.69 19.99 -16.89
N ALA A 355 -24.89 21.20 -17.40
CA ALA A 355 -25.28 22.37 -16.63
C ALA A 355 -26.58 22.92 -17.24
N THR A 356 -27.64 22.96 -16.43
CA THR A 356 -28.98 23.35 -16.88
C THR A 356 -29.46 24.52 -16.05
N ARG A 357 -29.86 25.61 -16.71
CA ARG A 357 -30.57 26.72 -16.04
C ARG A 357 -32.06 26.43 -16.08
N LEU A 358 -32.70 26.48 -14.92
CA LEU A 358 -34.15 26.38 -14.79
C LEU A 358 -34.75 27.79 -14.63
N PRO A 359 -36.06 27.97 -14.87
CA PRO A 359 -36.73 29.25 -14.60
C PRO A 359 -36.56 29.73 -13.15
N ARG A 360 -36.35 28.77 -12.22
CA ARG A 360 -35.87 29.00 -10.86
C ARG A 360 -34.81 27.96 -10.57
N GLY A 361 -33.61 28.40 -10.29
CA GLY A 361 -32.49 27.55 -9.93
C GLY A 361 -31.58 27.13 -11.07
N PHE A 362 -30.51 26.45 -10.68
CA PHE A 362 -29.52 25.85 -11.57
C PHE A 362 -29.30 24.39 -11.16
N VAL A 363 -28.99 23.56 -12.13
CA VAL A 363 -28.69 22.14 -11.93
C VAL A 363 -27.39 21.78 -12.64
N LEU A 364 -26.40 21.36 -11.87
CA LEU A 364 -25.17 20.76 -12.35
C LEU A 364 -25.24 19.25 -12.14
N SER A 365 -25.21 18.47 -13.23
CA SER A 365 -25.21 17.01 -13.16
C SER A 365 -23.98 16.41 -13.83
N ALA A 366 -23.37 15.44 -13.16
CA ALA A 366 -22.26 14.64 -13.67
C ALA A 366 -22.61 13.17 -13.63
N GLU A 367 -22.39 12.49 -14.76
CA GLU A 367 -22.53 11.05 -14.91
C GLU A 367 -21.16 10.44 -15.15
N ILE A 368 -20.80 9.38 -14.43
CA ILE A 368 -19.59 8.58 -14.71
C ILE A 368 -19.95 7.10 -14.79
N PRO A 369 -19.39 6.33 -15.74
CA PRO A 369 -19.54 4.88 -15.75
C PRO A 369 -19.04 4.27 -14.44
N ARG A 370 -19.67 3.20 -13.96
CA ARG A 370 -19.14 2.47 -12.80
C ARG A 370 -17.83 1.77 -13.21
N LEU A 371 -16.69 2.40 -12.93
CA LEU A 371 -15.36 1.84 -13.17
C LEU A 371 -15.11 0.67 -12.20
N GLY A 372 -15.32 -0.57 -12.66
CA GLY A 372 -15.08 -1.78 -11.87
C GLY A 372 -16.37 -2.47 -11.41
N GLY A 373 -17.02 -3.15 -12.35
CA GLY A 373 -17.69 -4.42 -12.09
C GLY A 373 -16.99 -5.45 -12.98
N ASP A 374 -16.68 -6.62 -12.42
CA ASP A 374 -16.22 -7.80 -13.16
C ASP A 374 -16.91 -7.88 -14.53
N GLN A 375 -16.12 -7.98 -15.60
CA GLN A 375 -16.60 -8.66 -16.79
C GLN A 375 -16.82 -10.10 -16.34
N GLY A 376 -18.04 -10.43 -15.95
CA GLY A 376 -18.43 -11.78 -15.60
C GLY A 376 -18.13 -12.75 -16.76
N PRO A 377 -17.93 -14.04 -16.45
CA PRO A 377 -17.53 -15.07 -17.42
C PRO A 377 -18.52 -15.27 -18.57
#